data_AF-L2GW58-F1
#
_entry.id   AF-L2GW58-F1
#
_cell.length_a   1.000
_cell.length_b   1.000
_cell.length_c   1.000
_cell.angle_alpha   90.00
_cell.angle_beta   90.00
_cell.angle_gamma   90.00
#
_symmetry.space_group_name_H-M   'P 1'
#
loop_
_entity.id
_entity.type
_entity.pdbx_description
1 polymer ?
#
loop_
_entity_poly.entity_id
_entity_poly.type
_entity_poly.pdbx_seq_one_letter_code
_entity_poly.pdbx_strand_id
1 'polypeptide(L)'
;MNTVSKLEFTCVAVDMVNCKSLEGLENLEVLQVRAKNITGKFLYNLPINLKLLNITAPSEKYRKWTTEYTLKPSIVMRQQKSLKVMVVDVQFLCILYPISVLMPSLKMLKKRYSEPYEKHEGARTMKIKVNELMIERSNRLICKCMDTADGVQINPFINFLGVCIDFNYLKYFVLVSPTRSISFDSITREARE
;
A
#
# COMPACT_ATOMS: atom_id res chain seq x y z
N MET A 1 31.56 2.39 -7.61
CA MET A 1 30.66 1.38 -7.01
C MET A 1 29.53 2.10 -6.31
N ASN A 2 28.28 1.85 -6.68
CA ASN A 2 27.14 2.57 -6.13
C ASN A 2 26.62 1.83 -4.89
N THR A 3 26.96 2.31 -3.69
CA THR A 3 26.69 1.62 -2.41
C THR A 3 25.32 1.95 -1.80
N VAL A 4 24.53 2.79 -2.47
CA VAL A 4 23.26 3.28 -1.95
C VAL A 4 22.24 2.14 -1.88
N SER A 5 21.95 1.70 -0.66
CA SER A 5 20.96 0.65 -0.36
C SER A 5 19.60 1.20 0.08
N LYS A 6 19.55 2.49 0.46
CA LYS A 6 18.35 3.17 0.93
C LYS A 6 18.26 4.57 0.34
N LEU A 7 17.09 4.92 -0.17
CA LEU A 7 16.81 6.23 -0.75
C LEU A 7 15.44 6.72 -0.30
N GLU A 8 15.41 7.95 0.21
CA GLU A 8 14.18 8.58 0.73
C GLU A 8 14.00 9.97 0.11
N PHE A 9 12.89 10.17 -0.58
CA PHE A 9 12.46 11.46 -1.10
C PHE A 9 11.32 11.99 -0.23
N THR A 10 11.60 13.03 0.55
CA THR A 10 10.63 13.63 1.49
C THR A 10 9.80 14.75 0.88
N CYS A 11 10.40 15.53 -0.03
CA CYS A 11 9.77 16.71 -0.63
C CYS A 11 9.65 16.66 -2.16
N VAL A 12 10.16 15.60 -2.80
CA VAL A 12 10.16 15.44 -4.26
C VAL A 12 9.19 14.34 -4.65
N ALA A 13 8.33 14.61 -5.63
CA ALA A 13 7.48 13.60 -6.22
C ALA A 13 8.16 12.97 -7.45
N VAL A 14 8.15 11.65 -7.48
CA VAL A 14 8.53 10.85 -8.62
C VAL A 14 7.38 10.84 -9.63
N ASP A 15 7.71 11.15 -10.88
CA ASP A 15 6.83 11.19 -12.03
C ASP A 15 7.35 10.26 -13.15
N MET A 16 6.71 10.32 -14.32
CA MET A 16 7.05 9.47 -15.46
C MET A 16 8.40 9.79 -16.11
N VAL A 17 9.01 10.94 -15.80
CA VAL A 17 10.30 11.38 -16.35
C VAL A 17 11.41 10.93 -15.42
N ASN A 18 11.33 11.26 -14.14
CA ASN A 18 12.41 11.01 -13.18
C ASN A 18 12.43 9.55 -12.66
N CYS A 19 11.35 8.77 -12.80
CA CYS A 19 11.34 7.36 -12.39
C CYS A 19 12.38 6.51 -13.15
N LYS A 20 12.76 6.89 -14.38
CA LYS A 20 13.77 6.15 -15.17
C LYS A 20 15.12 6.05 -14.47
N SER A 21 15.48 7.05 -13.69
CA SER A 21 16.76 7.08 -12.97
C SER A 21 16.83 6.04 -11.83
N LEU A 22 15.70 5.45 -11.44
CA LEU A 22 15.65 4.44 -10.38
C LEU A 22 16.15 3.06 -10.85
N GLU A 23 16.03 2.75 -12.15
CA GLU A 23 16.35 1.42 -12.69
C GLU A 23 17.83 1.05 -12.49
N GLY A 24 18.72 2.03 -12.60
CA GLY A 24 20.18 1.84 -12.43
C GLY A 24 20.65 1.72 -10.99
N LEU A 25 19.76 1.81 -10.00
CA LEU A 25 20.12 1.71 -8.58
C LEU A 25 20.09 0.24 -8.11
N GLU A 26 20.95 -0.58 -8.71
CA GLU A 26 20.92 -2.04 -8.53
C GLU A 26 21.07 -2.51 -7.07
N ASN A 27 21.77 -1.75 -6.23
CA ASN A 27 21.94 -2.08 -4.81
C ASN A 27 20.82 -1.55 -3.91
N LEU A 28 19.83 -0.84 -4.47
CA LEU A 28 18.77 -0.21 -3.69
C LEU A 28 17.77 -1.26 -3.20
N GLU A 29 17.66 -1.37 -1.88
CA GLU A 29 16.75 -2.28 -1.21
C GLU A 29 15.52 -1.57 -0.63
N VAL A 30 15.67 -0.30 -0.28
CA VAL A 30 14.61 0.50 0.36
C VAL A 30 14.42 1.80 -0.42
N LEU A 31 13.21 2.00 -0.92
CA LEU A 31 12.81 3.21 -1.61
C LEU A 31 11.59 3.81 -0.93
N GLN A 32 11.75 5.02 -0.41
CA GLN A 32 10.65 5.86 0.01
C GLN A 32 10.53 7.03 -0.95
N VAL A 33 9.43 7.08 -1.68
CA VAL A 33 9.15 8.13 -2.65
C VAL A 33 7.73 8.61 -2.47
N ARG A 34 7.46 9.79 -3.01
CA ARG A 34 6.09 10.18 -3.29
C ARG A 34 5.83 9.98 -4.78
N ALA A 35 4.86 9.15 -5.16
CA ALA A 35 4.50 9.01 -6.56
C ALA A 35 3.41 10.01 -6.93
N LYS A 36 3.64 10.87 -7.94
CA LYS A 36 2.58 11.75 -8.47
C LYS A 36 1.51 10.92 -9.17
N ASN A 37 1.96 10.04 -10.07
CA ASN A 37 1.16 9.06 -10.81
C ASN A 37 1.83 7.68 -10.70
N ILE A 38 1.12 6.67 -10.20
CA ILE A 38 1.61 5.29 -10.21
C ILE A 38 1.13 4.63 -11.48
N THR A 39 2.00 4.63 -12.47
CA THR A 39 1.75 3.94 -13.73
C THR A 39 2.49 2.61 -13.73
N GLY A 40 2.14 1.70 -14.62
CA GLY A 40 2.97 0.51 -14.79
C GLY A 40 4.41 0.84 -15.24
N LYS A 41 4.63 2.03 -15.85
CA LYS A 41 5.97 2.55 -16.12
C LYS A 41 6.74 2.86 -14.83
N PHE A 42 6.10 3.39 -13.79
CA PHE A 42 6.75 3.58 -12.49
C PHE A 42 7.25 2.23 -11.93
N LEU A 43 6.41 1.18 -11.97
CA LEU A 43 6.78 -0.16 -11.50
C LEU A 43 7.88 -0.80 -12.33
N TYR A 44 7.87 -0.57 -13.65
CA TYR A 44 8.88 -1.06 -14.56
C TYR A 44 10.28 -0.51 -14.22
N ASN A 45 10.36 0.76 -13.84
CA ASN A 45 11.63 1.42 -13.52
C ASN A 45 12.05 1.22 -12.05
N LEU A 46 11.34 0.40 -11.26
CA LEU A 46 11.80 0.09 -9.90
C LEU A 46 13.08 -0.76 -9.95
N PRO A 47 14.04 -0.49 -9.04
CA PRO A 47 15.27 -1.28 -8.98
C PRO A 47 15.00 -2.76 -8.69
N ILE A 48 15.75 -3.65 -9.32
CA ILE A 48 15.49 -5.10 -9.28
C ILE A 48 15.61 -5.71 -7.88
N ASN A 49 16.48 -5.17 -7.03
CA ASN A 49 16.75 -5.69 -5.69
C ASN A 49 15.91 -5.00 -4.62
N LEU A 50 14.93 -4.18 -5.03
CA LEU A 50 14.07 -3.46 -4.10
C LEU A 50 13.27 -4.44 -3.24
N LYS A 51 13.44 -4.35 -1.92
CA LYS A 51 12.75 -5.16 -0.91
C LYS A 51 11.57 -4.42 -0.29
N LEU A 52 11.70 -3.11 -0.12
CA LEU A 52 10.67 -2.25 0.47
C LEU A 52 10.41 -1.04 -0.41
N LEU A 53 9.14 -0.84 -0.76
CA LEU A 53 8.65 0.34 -1.45
C LEU A 53 7.64 1.08 -0.58
N ASN A 54 7.94 2.32 -0.22
CA ASN A 54 7.01 3.22 0.44
C ASN A 54 6.65 4.37 -0.50
N ILE A 55 5.38 4.44 -0.89
CA ILE A 55 4.84 5.46 -1.81
C ILE A 55 3.94 6.49 -1.11
N THR A 56 3.79 6.38 0.21
CA THR A 56 2.92 7.25 1.00
C THR A 56 3.47 8.67 1.10
N ALA A 57 2.58 9.67 1.09
CA ALA A 57 2.99 11.05 1.33
C ALA A 57 3.37 11.25 2.82
N PRO A 58 4.54 11.84 3.13
CA PRO A 58 4.95 12.06 4.52
C PRO A 58 4.17 13.17 5.24
N SER A 59 3.37 14.00 4.56
CA SER A 59 2.55 15.04 5.22
C SER A 59 1.17 15.28 4.61
N GLU A 60 0.21 15.64 5.47
CA GLU A 60 -1.20 15.87 5.10
C GLU A 60 -1.39 17.08 4.16
N LYS A 61 -0.44 18.03 4.17
CA LYS A 61 -0.51 19.28 3.40
C LYS A 61 -0.59 19.07 1.89
N TYR A 62 -0.28 17.87 1.41
CA TYR A 62 -0.22 17.60 -0.02
C TYR A 62 -1.22 16.54 -0.52
N ARG A 63 -2.24 16.20 0.27
CA ARG A 63 -3.28 15.18 -0.09
C ARG A 63 -4.08 15.49 -1.37
N LYS A 64 -4.01 16.70 -1.93
CA LYS A 64 -4.83 17.13 -3.09
C LYS A 64 -4.38 16.64 -4.47
N TRP A 65 -3.44 15.69 -4.55
CA TRP A 65 -2.95 15.23 -5.85
C TRP A 65 -3.69 13.94 -6.23
N THR A 66 -4.68 14.07 -7.11
CA THR A 66 -5.35 12.97 -7.78
C THR A 66 -4.34 12.23 -8.65
N THR A 67 -3.92 11.06 -8.20
CA THR A 67 -3.06 10.15 -8.97
C THR A 67 -3.93 9.49 -10.04
N GLU A 68 -3.73 9.85 -11.30
CA GLU A 68 -4.38 9.17 -12.44
C GLU A 68 -3.61 7.91 -12.82
N TYR A 69 -4.35 6.85 -13.17
CA TYR A 69 -3.80 5.54 -13.51
C TYR A 69 -4.10 5.18 -14.94
N THR A 70 -3.06 4.83 -15.69
CA THR A 70 -3.19 4.25 -17.02
C THR A 70 -2.30 3.01 -17.08
N LEU A 71 -2.90 1.84 -16.93
CA LEU A 71 -2.24 0.57 -17.23
C LEU A 71 -2.59 0.21 -18.67
N LYS A 72 -1.68 0.47 -19.60
CA LYS A 72 -1.81 -0.05 -20.96
C LYS A 72 -1.38 -1.52 -20.96
N PRO A 73 -2.23 -2.48 -21.39
CA PRO A 73 -1.93 -3.92 -21.38
C PRO A 73 -0.77 -4.35 -22.29
N SER A 74 -0.23 -3.45 -23.12
CA SER A 74 0.69 -3.79 -24.21
C SER A 74 2.18 -3.83 -23.84
N ILE A 75 2.54 -3.62 -22.58
CA ILE A 75 3.95 -3.67 -22.13
C ILE A 75 4.14 -4.91 -21.28
N VAL A 76 5.01 -5.83 -21.73
CA VAL A 76 5.51 -6.94 -20.90
C VAL A 76 6.19 -6.33 -19.68
N MET A 77 5.54 -6.43 -18.52
CA MET A 77 6.05 -5.81 -17.29
C MET A 77 6.98 -6.78 -16.56
N ARG A 78 8.16 -6.29 -16.19
CA ARG A 78 9.13 -7.01 -15.38
C ARG A 78 8.54 -7.30 -14.00
N GLN A 79 8.66 -8.55 -13.54
CA GLN A 79 8.28 -8.92 -12.18
C GLN A 79 9.28 -8.39 -11.15
N GLN A 80 8.76 -7.80 -10.08
CA GLN A 80 9.49 -7.37 -8.89
C GLN A 80 9.56 -8.51 -7.87
N LYS A 81 10.39 -9.51 -8.16
CA LYS A 81 10.53 -10.73 -7.34
C LYS A 81 11.18 -10.48 -5.97
N SER A 82 11.91 -9.38 -5.82
CA SER A 82 12.59 -9.02 -4.57
C SER A 82 11.69 -8.24 -3.61
N LEU A 83 10.62 -7.63 -4.13
CA LEU A 83 9.75 -6.74 -3.36
C LEU A 83 8.90 -7.55 -2.39
N LYS A 84 9.11 -7.32 -1.09
CA LYS A 84 8.47 -8.04 0.02
C LYS A 84 7.48 -7.17 0.78
N VAL A 85 7.74 -5.86 0.87
CA VAL A 85 6.95 -4.92 1.66
C VAL A 85 6.56 -3.74 0.79
N MET A 86 5.26 -3.42 0.78
CA MET A 86 4.74 -2.22 0.12
C MET A 86 3.96 -1.37 1.12
N VAL A 87 4.31 -0.09 1.22
CA VAL A 87 3.63 0.89 2.07
C VAL A 87 2.85 1.84 1.19
N VAL A 88 1.51 1.83 1.29
CA VAL A 88 0.60 2.54 0.39
C VAL A 88 -0.57 3.19 1.15
N ASP A 89 -1.19 4.23 0.59
CA ASP A 89 -2.45 4.76 1.14
C ASP A 89 -3.65 3.91 0.68
N VAL A 90 -4.77 4.02 1.39
CA VAL A 90 -5.96 3.16 1.15
C VAL A 90 -6.50 3.21 -0.27
N GLN A 91 -6.49 4.41 -0.85
CA GLN A 91 -6.99 4.67 -2.19
C GLN A 91 -6.23 3.89 -3.27
N PHE A 92 -5.01 3.45 -2.97
CA PHE A 92 -4.16 2.69 -3.87
C PHE A 92 -4.54 1.19 -3.90
N LEU A 93 -5.23 0.67 -2.89
CA LEU A 93 -5.53 -0.77 -2.78
C LEU A 93 -6.34 -1.32 -3.96
N CYS A 94 -7.41 -0.63 -4.35
CA CYS A 94 -8.22 -1.04 -5.49
C CYS A 94 -7.40 -1.07 -6.79
N ILE A 95 -6.27 -0.36 -6.82
CA ILE A 95 -5.47 -0.12 -8.02
C ILE A 95 -4.23 -1.01 -8.04
N LEU A 96 -3.80 -1.50 -6.86
CA LEU A 96 -2.75 -2.50 -6.73
C LEU A 96 -3.17 -3.87 -7.27
N TYR A 97 -4.46 -4.18 -7.26
CA TYR A 97 -4.95 -5.48 -7.76
C TYR A 97 -4.43 -5.85 -9.16
N PRO A 98 -4.66 -5.07 -10.24
CA PRO A 98 -4.20 -5.45 -11.59
C PRO A 98 -2.68 -5.61 -11.71
N ILE A 99 -1.91 -5.05 -10.79
CA ILE A 99 -0.44 -5.08 -10.79
C ILE A 99 0.14 -6.00 -9.72
N SER A 100 -0.68 -6.63 -8.86
CA SER A 100 -0.17 -7.52 -7.82
C SER A 100 0.51 -8.76 -8.39
N VAL A 101 0.10 -9.19 -9.59
CA VAL A 101 0.76 -10.27 -10.35
C VAL A 101 2.22 -9.95 -10.71
N LEU A 102 2.61 -8.67 -10.70
CA LEU A 102 3.99 -8.24 -10.94
C LEU A 102 4.86 -8.32 -9.68
N MET A 103 4.26 -8.56 -8.52
CA MET A 103 4.94 -8.56 -7.22
C MET A 103 4.70 -9.90 -6.51
N PRO A 104 5.14 -11.03 -7.08
CA PRO A 104 4.80 -12.37 -6.58
C PRO A 104 5.32 -12.65 -5.17
N SER A 105 6.31 -11.88 -4.71
CA SER A 105 6.92 -12.00 -3.38
C SER A 105 6.36 -11.02 -2.35
N LEU A 106 5.33 -10.25 -2.70
CA LEU A 106 4.74 -9.28 -1.79
C LEU A 106 4.11 -10.00 -0.59
N LYS A 107 4.72 -9.81 0.60
CA LYS A 107 4.27 -10.45 1.84
C LYS A 107 3.44 -9.51 2.67
N MET A 108 3.87 -8.25 2.77
CA MET A 108 3.29 -7.27 3.67
C MET A 108 2.79 -6.06 2.92
N LEU A 109 1.54 -5.69 3.18
CA LEU A 109 1.01 -4.40 2.83
C LEU A 109 0.80 -3.56 4.09
N LYS A 110 1.50 -2.43 4.16
CA LYS A 110 1.45 -1.49 5.26
C LYS A 110 0.69 -0.24 4.83
N LYS A 111 -0.28 0.18 5.64
CA LYS A 111 -1.18 1.29 5.29
C LYS A 111 -1.06 2.44 6.28
N ARG A 112 -1.20 3.68 5.81
CA ARG A 112 -1.63 4.83 6.63
C ARG A 112 -3.09 5.19 6.33
N TYR A 113 -3.91 5.35 7.35
CA TYR A 113 -5.32 5.76 7.18
C TYR A 113 -5.43 7.27 6.95
N SER A 114 -6.11 7.67 5.87
CA SER A 114 -6.56 9.05 5.63
C SER A 114 -8.05 9.04 5.27
N GLU A 115 -8.85 9.87 5.95
CA GLU A 115 -10.24 10.14 5.57
C GLU A 115 -10.32 11.17 4.44
N PRO A 116 -11.42 11.21 3.64
CA PRO A 116 -12.47 10.19 3.50
C PRO A 116 -12.12 9.16 2.42
N TYR A 117 -12.70 7.96 2.51
CA TYR A 117 -12.61 6.95 1.45
C TYR A 117 -13.85 7.05 0.55
N GLU A 118 -13.66 7.22 -0.75
CA GLU A 118 -14.75 7.09 -1.71
C GLU A 118 -14.99 5.60 -1.97
N LYS A 119 -16.26 5.16 -1.89
CA LYS A 119 -16.64 3.80 -2.27
C LYS A 119 -16.40 3.64 -3.77
N HIS A 120 -15.45 2.81 -4.15
CA HIS A 120 -15.43 2.28 -5.51
C HIS A 120 -16.44 1.14 -5.61
N GLU A 121 -17.56 1.41 -6.26
CA GLU A 121 -18.56 0.40 -6.62
C GLU A 121 -17.99 -0.49 -7.74
N GLY A 122 -17.77 -1.75 -7.41
CA GLY A 122 -17.28 -2.75 -8.35
C GLY A 122 -16.81 -3.97 -7.60
N ALA A 123 -17.67 -4.97 -7.48
CA ALA A 123 -17.28 -6.29 -7.06
C ALA A 123 -16.28 -6.84 -8.08
N ARG A 124 -14.99 -6.81 -7.73
CA ARG A 124 -13.94 -7.39 -8.57
C ARG A 124 -13.78 -8.85 -8.19
N THR A 125 -13.73 -9.72 -9.19
CA THR A 125 -13.64 -11.19 -9.02
C THR A 125 -12.29 -11.65 -8.48
N MET A 126 -11.25 -10.82 -8.55
CA MET A 126 -9.92 -11.14 -8.02
C MET A 126 -9.47 -10.11 -6.98
N LYS A 127 -8.75 -10.61 -5.99
CA LYS A 127 -8.27 -9.87 -4.82
C LYS A 127 -6.76 -10.05 -4.66
N ILE A 128 -6.11 -9.08 -4.02
CA ILE A 128 -4.68 -9.12 -3.70
C ILE A 128 -4.43 -10.22 -2.67
N LYS A 129 -3.48 -11.11 -2.97
CA LYS A 129 -3.03 -12.16 -2.05
C LYS A 129 -1.75 -11.69 -1.36
N VAL A 130 -1.82 -11.50 -0.05
CA VAL A 130 -0.71 -11.13 0.82
C VAL A 130 -0.81 -11.92 2.12
N ASN A 131 0.31 -12.15 2.78
CA ASN A 131 0.34 -12.91 4.04
C ASN A 131 0.09 -12.02 5.26
N GLU A 132 0.47 -10.74 5.16
CA GLU A 132 0.49 -9.80 6.26
C GLU A 132 -0.14 -8.47 5.83
N LEU A 133 -1.13 -8.03 6.60
CA LEU A 133 -1.77 -6.73 6.44
C LEU A 133 -1.61 -5.92 7.72
N MET A 134 -0.89 -4.82 7.63
CA MET A 134 -0.68 -3.89 8.74
C MET A 134 -1.31 -2.55 8.42
N ILE A 135 -2.14 -2.03 9.33
CA ILE A 135 -2.84 -0.77 9.15
C ILE A 135 -2.43 0.20 10.25
N GLU A 136 -1.56 1.15 9.92
CA GLU A 136 -1.18 2.24 10.82
C GLU A 136 -2.21 3.37 10.81
N ARG A 137 -2.61 3.78 12.02
CA ARG A 137 -3.51 4.92 12.27
C ARG A 137 -2.84 5.97 13.16
N SER A 138 -3.23 7.23 12.98
CA SER A 138 -2.91 8.29 13.94
C SER A 138 -3.77 8.15 15.20
N ASN A 139 -3.26 8.61 16.35
CA ASN A 139 -3.80 8.37 17.70
C ASN A 139 -5.30 8.66 17.90
N ARG A 140 -5.91 9.54 17.10
CA ARG A 140 -7.28 10.02 17.32
C ARG A 140 -8.38 9.02 16.97
N LEU A 141 -8.06 7.92 16.28
CA LEU A 141 -9.08 7.06 15.68
C LEU A 141 -9.20 5.68 16.31
N ILE A 142 -8.18 5.15 17.00
CA ILE A 142 -8.38 3.84 17.63
C ILE A 142 -9.31 4.01 18.83
N CYS A 143 -9.19 5.05 19.67
CA CYS A 143 -10.11 5.26 20.81
C CYS A 143 -11.58 5.28 20.37
N LYS A 144 -11.91 5.92 19.24
CA LYS A 144 -13.28 5.91 18.66
C LYS A 144 -13.76 4.54 18.17
N CYS A 145 -12.85 3.61 17.86
CA CYS A 145 -13.22 2.26 17.47
C CYS A 145 -13.62 1.37 18.65
N MET A 146 -13.33 1.78 19.87
CA MET A 146 -13.72 1.05 21.09
C MET A 146 -14.76 1.81 21.93
N ASP A 147 -14.79 3.16 21.88
CA ASP A 147 -15.49 3.95 22.91
C ASP A 147 -16.75 4.73 22.50
N THR A 148 -17.35 4.53 21.32
CA THR A 148 -18.57 5.31 20.98
C THR A 148 -19.70 4.52 20.34
N ALA A 149 -20.88 4.67 20.93
CA ALA A 149 -22.20 4.47 20.34
C ALA A 149 -22.41 5.25 19.01
N ASP A 150 -21.56 6.23 18.69
CA ASP A 150 -21.50 6.96 17.41
C ASP A 150 -20.44 6.41 16.44
N GLY A 151 -20.38 5.08 16.33
CA GLY A 151 -19.38 4.32 15.60
C GLY A 151 -19.07 4.83 14.18
N VAL A 152 -17.86 5.36 14.00
CA VAL A 152 -17.15 5.21 12.71
C VAL A 152 -16.80 3.74 12.61
N GLN A 153 -17.76 2.98 12.08
CA GLN A 153 -17.74 1.54 12.03
C GLN A 153 -16.41 1.07 11.39
N ILE A 154 -15.59 0.34 12.14
CA ILE A 154 -14.46 -0.41 11.57
C ILE A 154 -14.95 -1.35 10.47
N ASN A 155 -16.18 -1.86 10.62
CA ASN A 155 -16.78 -2.87 9.76
C ASN A 155 -16.86 -2.45 8.28
N PRO A 156 -17.41 -1.29 7.88
CA PRO A 156 -17.30 -0.75 6.53
C PRO A 156 -15.87 -0.68 5.99
N PHE A 157 -14.89 -0.32 6.81
CA PHE A 157 -13.51 -0.25 6.39
C PHE A 157 -12.91 -1.66 6.18
N ILE A 158 -13.14 -2.59 7.10
CA ILE A 158 -12.77 -4.01 6.95
C ILE A 158 -13.46 -4.63 5.74
N ASN A 159 -14.73 -4.32 5.52
CA ASN A 159 -15.49 -4.80 4.37
C ASN A 159 -14.91 -4.25 3.07
N PHE A 160 -14.54 -2.98 3.03
CA PHE A 160 -13.81 -2.38 1.90
C PHE A 160 -12.47 -3.09 1.65
N LEU A 161 -11.70 -3.40 2.69
CA LEU A 161 -10.48 -4.20 2.54
C LEU A 161 -10.81 -5.57 1.95
N GLY A 162 -11.90 -6.19 2.38
CA GLY A 162 -12.39 -7.47 1.86
C GLY A 162 -12.77 -7.45 0.39
N VAL A 163 -13.01 -6.28 -0.21
CA VAL A 163 -13.16 -6.10 -1.67
C VAL A 163 -11.81 -6.17 -2.38
N CYS A 164 -10.74 -5.70 -1.74
CA CYS A 164 -9.42 -5.56 -2.38
C CYS A 164 -8.46 -6.71 -2.07
N ILE A 165 -8.58 -7.34 -0.89
CA ILE A 165 -7.63 -8.28 -0.32
C ILE A 165 -8.29 -9.64 -0.11
N ASP A 166 -7.59 -10.70 -0.45
CA ASP A 166 -8.02 -12.07 -0.18
C ASP A 166 -7.68 -12.44 1.27
N PHE A 167 -8.67 -12.32 2.15
CA PHE A 167 -8.52 -12.58 3.57
C PHE A 167 -8.18 -14.06 3.87
N ASN A 168 -8.52 -14.99 2.98
CA ASN A 168 -8.17 -16.40 3.14
C ASN A 168 -6.65 -16.64 3.03
N TYR A 169 -5.91 -15.70 2.45
CA TYR A 169 -4.45 -15.79 2.32
C TYR A 169 -3.70 -15.07 3.45
N LEU A 170 -4.41 -14.28 4.26
CA LEU A 170 -3.81 -13.54 5.37
C LEU A 170 -3.52 -14.47 6.55
N LYS A 171 -2.27 -14.45 6.99
CA LYS A 171 -1.82 -15.04 8.26
C LYS A 171 -1.92 -14.05 9.40
N TYR A 172 -1.64 -12.78 9.13
CA TYR A 172 -1.68 -11.71 10.11
C TYR A 172 -2.43 -10.50 9.58
N PHE A 173 -3.39 -10.03 10.37
CA PHE A 173 -4.08 -8.77 10.13
C PHE A 173 -4.05 -7.95 11.42
N VAL A 174 -3.30 -6.84 11.41
CA VAL A 174 -3.11 -6.01 12.61
C VAL A 174 -3.37 -4.55 12.28
N LEU A 175 -4.09 -3.88 13.18
CA LEU A 175 -4.27 -2.44 13.19
C LEU A 175 -3.40 -1.84 14.30
N VAL A 176 -2.52 -0.91 13.95
CA VAL A 176 -1.50 -0.34 14.83
C VAL A 176 -1.69 1.17 14.98
N SER A 177 -1.54 1.66 16.20
CA SER A 177 -1.34 3.08 16.52
C SER A 177 -0.05 3.24 17.33
N PRO A 178 0.38 4.49 17.56
CA PRO A 178 1.46 4.77 18.49
C PRO A 178 1.29 4.17 19.91
N THR A 179 0.06 3.96 20.39
CA THR A 179 -0.18 3.52 21.79
C THR A 179 -0.73 2.10 21.92
N ARG A 180 -1.25 1.51 20.85
CA ARG A 180 -1.85 0.16 20.88
C ARG A 180 -1.87 -0.53 19.53
N SER A 181 -1.92 -1.85 19.56
CA SER A 181 -2.18 -2.71 18.41
C SER A 181 -3.37 -3.63 18.69
N ILE A 182 -4.21 -3.85 17.67
CA ILE A 182 -5.32 -4.79 17.72
C ILE A 182 -5.11 -5.80 16.59
N SER A 183 -5.10 -7.07 16.93
CA SER A 183 -5.05 -8.16 15.95
C SER A 183 -6.46 -8.55 15.55
N PHE A 184 -6.63 -9.00 14.32
CA PHE A 184 -7.91 -9.50 13.83
C PHE A 184 -7.74 -10.94 13.35
N ASP A 185 -8.76 -11.76 13.57
CA ASP A 185 -8.84 -13.03 12.86
C ASP A 185 -9.03 -12.76 11.36
N SER A 186 -8.25 -13.44 10.51
CA SER A 186 -8.34 -13.20 9.07
C SER A 186 -9.63 -13.73 8.45
N ILE A 187 -10.30 -14.72 9.06
CA ILE A 187 -11.51 -15.33 8.53
C ILE A 187 -12.77 -14.65 9.09
N THR A 188 -12.91 -14.59 10.43
CA THR A 188 -14.07 -13.98 11.10
C THR A 188 -14.02 -12.45 11.06
N ARG A 189 -12.81 -11.88 10.90
CA ARG A 189 -12.55 -10.42 10.90
C ARG A 189 -12.92 -9.75 12.21
N GLU A 190 -13.01 -10.53 13.28
CA GLU A 190 -13.25 -10.05 14.63
C GLU A 190 -11.92 -9.67 15.30
N ALA A 191 -11.98 -8.68 16.17
CA ALA A 191 -10.82 -8.26 16.95
C ALA A 191 -10.46 -9.34 17.98
N ARG A 192 -9.15 -9.57 18.15
CA ARG A 192 -8.56 -10.38 19.21
C ARG A 192 -7.77 -9.43 20.12
N GLU A 193 -8.10 -9.46 21.40
CA GLU A 193 -7.34 -8.79 22.46
C GLU A 193 -6.07 -9.55 22.80
#